data_AF-A0A8B5XVQ6-F1
#
_entry.id   AF-A0A8B5XVQ6-F1
#
_cell.length_a   1.000
_cell.length_b   1.000
_cell.length_c   1.000
_cell.angle_alpha   90.00
_cell.angle_beta   90.00
_cell.angle_gamma   90.00
#
_symmetry.space_group_name_H-M   'P 1'
#
loop_
_entity.id
_entity.type
_entity.pdbx_description
1 polymer ?
#
loop_
_entity_poly.entity_id
_entity_poly.type
_entity_poly.pdbx_seq_one_letter_code
_entity_poly.pdbx_strand_id
1 'polypeptide(L)' 'MLRQLFFAVTAFPGSFAYYVLYINAQIQTTDTSTLTTTTTITIPDGDALDDATPIVIEVVVN' A
#
# COMPACT_ATOMS: atom_id res chain seq x y z
N MET A 1 23.07 4.31 17.09
CA MET A 1 22.69 3.35 16.03
C MET A 1 21.17 3.26 16.01
N LEU A 2 20.54 3.56 14.87
CA LEU A 2 19.09 3.46 14.70
C LEU A 2 18.74 1.99 14.43
N ARG A 3 18.02 1.33 15.36
CA ARG A 3 17.54 -0.04 15.15
C ARG A 3 16.23 0.02 14.37
N GLN A 4 16.31 -0.09 13.05
CA GLN A 4 15.11 -0.32 12.24
C GLN A 4 14.62 -1.74 12.52
N LEU A 5 13.50 -1.86 13.25
CA LEU A 5 12.81 -3.12 13.43
C LEU A 5 11.92 -3.36 12.20
N PHE A 6 12.38 -4.19 11.27
CA PHE A 6 11.48 -4.77 10.27
C PHE A 6 10.65 -5.84 10.99
N PHE A 7 9.41 -5.52 11.37
CA PHE A 7 8.46 -6.53 11.79
C PHE A 7 7.79 -7.06 10.52
N ALA A 8 8.06 -8.31 10.16
CA ALA A 8 7.33 -8.96 9.10
C ALA A 8 5.86 -9.09 9.55
N VAL A 9 4.93 -8.55 8.78
CA VAL A 9 3.50 -8.78 9.01
C VAL A 9 3.23 -10.25 8.69
N THR A 10 3.06 -11.09 9.70
CA THR A 10 2.82 -12.53 9.55
C THR A 10 1.34 -12.90 9.41
N ALA A 11 0.44 -11.92 9.52
CA ALA A 11 -1.02 -12.12 9.51
C ALA A 11 -1.70 -11.33 8.38
N PHE A 12 -1.14 -11.38 7.17
CA PHE A 12 -1.81 -10.83 6.00
C PHE A 12 -2.51 -11.95 5.22
N PRO A 13 -3.74 -11.73 4.71
CA PRO A 13 -4.39 -12.66 3.81
C PRO A 13 -3.47 -13.13 2.68
N GLY A 14 -3.47 -14.43 2.36
CA GLY A 14 -2.69 -14.98 1.25
C GLY A 14 -3.22 -14.57 -0.14
N SER A 15 -4.45 -14.06 -0.19
CA SER A 15 -5.14 -13.59 -1.40
C SER A 15 -6.15 -12.50 -1.04
N PHE A 16 -6.50 -11.68 -2.03
CA PHE A 16 -7.51 -10.64 -1.93
C PHE A 16 -8.34 -10.58 -3.21
N ALA A 17 -9.55 -10.04 -3.15
CA ALA A 17 -10.39 -9.80 -4.31
C ALA A 17 -9.95 -8.52 -5.05
N TYR A 18 -9.78 -7.43 -4.30
CA TYR A 18 -9.24 -6.16 -4.79
C TYR A 18 -8.65 -5.34 -3.62
N TYR A 19 -7.99 -4.24 -3.94
CA TYR A 19 -7.58 -3.23 -2.96
C TYR A 19 -7.92 -1.81 -3.45
N VAL A 20 -8.00 -0.86 -2.53
CA VAL A 20 -8.12 0.57 -2.81
C VAL A 20 -6.87 1.27 -2.28
N LEU A 21 -6.26 2.10 -3.11
CA LEU A 21 -5.09 2.91 -2.75
C LEU A 21 -5.51 4.36 -2.51
N TYR A 22 -5.09 4.91 -1.38
CA TYR A 22 -5.23 6.32 -1.06
C TYR A 22 -3.85 6.98 -0.94
N ILE A 23 -3.66 8.08 -1.68
CA ILE A 23 -2.50 8.97 -1.56
C ILE A 23 -3.03 10.37 -1.26
N ASN A 24 -2.45 11.06 -0.27
CA ASN A 24 -2.91 12.37 0.20
C ASN A 24 -4.42 12.41 0.54
N ALA A 25 -4.93 11.31 1.11
CA ALA A 25 -6.36 11.12 1.38
C ALA A 25 -7.28 11.16 0.14
N GLN A 26 -6.76 10.90 -1.06
CA GLN A 26 -7.51 10.78 -2.31
C GLN A 26 -7.39 9.38 -2.90
N ILE A 27 -8.50 8.86 -3.45
CA ILE A 27 -8.54 7.54 -4.11
C ILE A 27 -7.77 7.62 -5.43
N GLN A 28 -6.91 6.65 -5.65
CA GLN A 28 -6.16 6.49 -6.89
C GLN A 28 -6.94 5.63 -7.89
N THR A 29 -7.53 6.27 -8.90
CA THR A 29 -8.48 5.62 -9.83
C THR A 29 -7.89 5.27 -11.20
N THR A 30 -6.74 5.84 -11.58
CA THR A 30 -6.19 5.76 -12.95
C THR A 30 -4.78 5.18 -13.03
N ASP A 31 -3.98 5.30 -11.97
CA ASP A 31 -2.63 4.77 -11.96
C ASP A 31 -2.62 3.30 -11.53
N THR A 32 -1.89 2.48 -12.29
CA THR A 32 -1.80 1.05 -12.03
C THR A 32 -0.72 0.79 -10.98
N SER A 33 -1.06 1.05 -9.71
CA SER A 33 -0.31 0.41 -8.64
C SER A 33 -0.43 -1.11 -8.75
N THR A 34 0.51 -1.86 -8.16
CA THR A 34 0.44 -3.32 -8.12
C THR A 34 0.83 -3.84 -6.74
N LEU A 35 -0.04 -4.65 -6.15
CA LEU A 35 0.21 -5.39 -4.91
C LEU A 35 0.55 -6.85 -5.27
N THR A 36 1.83 -7.16 -5.43
CA THR A 36 2.32 -8.45 -5.96
C THR A 36 2.57 -9.51 -4.89
N THR A 37 2.90 -9.06 -3.69
CA THR A 37 2.87 -9.83 -2.46
C THR A 37 2.14 -8.97 -1.46
N THR A 38 1.43 -9.54 -0.50
CA THR A 38 0.74 -8.77 0.53
C THR A 38 1.65 -7.98 1.48
N THR A 39 2.94 -7.89 1.14
CA THR A 39 3.98 -7.11 1.80
C THR A 39 4.56 -5.99 0.92
N THR A 40 4.31 -5.99 -0.40
CA THR A 40 4.98 -5.08 -1.34
C THR A 40 3.97 -4.45 -2.28
N ILE A 41 3.90 -3.12 -2.22
CA ILE A 41 3.18 -2.30 -3.19
C ILE A 41 4.17 -1.61 -4.12
N THR A 42 3.93 -1.69 -5.43
CA THR A 42 4.60 -0.88 -6.44
C THR A 42 3.65 0.22 -6.87
N ILE A 43 4.09 1.46 -6.75
CA ILE A 43 3.36 2.65 -7.23
C ILE A 43 4.22 3.22 -8.36
N PRO A 44 3.80 3.10 -9.63
CA PRO A 44 4.52 3.76 -10.73
C PRO A 44 4.41 5.28 -10.59
N ASP A 45 5.40 6.02 -11.11
CA ASP A 45 5.44 7.49 -11.11
C ASP A 45 4.05 8.14 -11.33
N GLY A 46 3.64 9.10 -10.48
CA GLY A 46 2.33 9.77 -10.67
C GLY A 46 1.95 10.83 -9.63
N ASP A 47 2.08 10.56 -8.33
CA ASP A 47 1.59 11.48 -7.29
C ASP A 47 2.69 12.14 -6.47
N ALA A 48 2.51 13.43 -6.22
CA ALA A 48 3.30 14.14 -5.21
C ALA A 48 2.96 13.58 -3.83
N LEU A 49 3.84 12.76 -3.28
CA LEU A 49 3.72 12.30 -1.90
C LEU A 49 3.82 13.51 -0.95
N ASP A 50 2.86 13.64 -0.05
CA ASP A 50 2.99 14.49 1.12
C ASP A 50 3.54 13.66 2.28
N ASP A 51 4.77 13.96 2.72
CA ASP A 51 5.45 13.27 3.81
C ASP A 51 4.67 13.31 5.13
N ALA A 52 3.76 14.29 5.30
CA ALA A 52 2.90 14.40 6.47
C ALA A 52 1.65 13.50 6.40
N THR A 53 1.32 12.97 5.23
CA THR A 53 0.12 12.15 5.01
C THR A 53 0.49 10.68 4.74
N PRO A 54 0.09 9.74 5.62
CA PRO A 54 0.34 8.32 5.39
C PRO A 54 -0.33 7.80 4.11
N ILE A 55 0.33 6.86 3.43
CA ILE A 55 -0.29 6.04 2.39
C ILE A 55 -1.21 5.02 3.07
N VAL A 56 -2.45 4.91 2.57
CA VAL A 56 -3.43 3.93 3.07
C VAL A 56 -3.79 2.95 1.96
N ILE A 57 -3.83 1.67 2.31
CA ILE A 57 -4.24 0.58 1.44
C ILE A 57 -5.35 -0.18 2.15
N GLU A 58 -6.52 -0.26 1.52
CA GLU A 58 -7.64 -1.07 1.99
C GLU A 58 -7.70 -2.35 1.17
N VAL A 59 -7.57 -3.51 1.82
CA VAL A 59 -7.60 -4.83 1.16
C VAL A 59 -8.92 -5.53 1.44
N VAL A 60 -9.60 -5.94 0.37
CA VAL A 60 -10.87 -6.68 0.45
C VAL A 60 -10.62 -8.16 0.15
N VAL A 61 -11.07 -9.03 1.06
CA VAL A 61 -10.94 -10.50 0.97
C VAL A 61 -12.32 -11.12 0.76
N ASN A 62 -12.41 -12.22 0.02
CA ASN A 62 -13.62 -13.02 -0.19
C ASN A 62 -13.32 -14.49 0.11
#